data_AF-A0AAW6JVC2-F1
#
_entry.id   AF-A0AAW6JVC2-F1
#
_cell.length_a   1.000
_cell.length_b   1.000
_cell.length_c   1.000
_cell.angle_alpha   90.00
_cell.angle_beta   90.00
_cell.angle_gamma   90.00
#
_symmetry.space_group_name_H-M   'P 1'
#
loop_
_entity.id
_entity.type
_entity.pdbx_description
1 polymer ?
#
loop_
_entity_poly.entity_id
_entity_poly.type
_entity_poly.pdbx_seq_one_letter_code
_entity_poly.pdbx_strand_id
1 'polypeptide(L)'
;MQNNQDESVKVDEIANLIARVKPLEVYPHEEALAKILIQQALDNAKLTSTAPGLSLAAAFDLIVAAEYYGKLANKGWLYCPNDNSSLLIYPYTNACPRCILQGRFSFYHANKPPSGTIGKTTSRLLCVFLKHLFEINSQDLKIYHGIEPIDVIIYDEKENIVLLSEVKAAPLTTLPLAVPVEIQTELGEEGELLSRSHSSTDNSFLSSSNLHIILPQLED
;
A
#
# COMPACT_ATOMS: atom_id res chain seq x y z
N MET A 1 -44.26 31.65 -8.17
CA MET A 1 -44.28 31.00 -6.84
C MET A 1 -43.70 29.62 -7.02
N GLN A 2 -42.39 29.50 -6.92
CA GLN A 2 -41.69 28.21 -6.86
C GLN A 2 -41.26 28.01 -5.42
N ASN A 3 -41.63 26.85 -4.88
CA ASN A 3 -41.43 26.45 -3.50
C ASN A 3 -39.98 26.68 -3.05
N ASN A 4 -39.83 27.55 -2.04
CA ASN A 4 -38.73 27.44 -1.08
C ASN A 4 -38.89 26.09 -0.38
N GLN A 5 -38.19 25.07 -0.86
CA GLN A 5 -37.94 23.87 -0.08
C GLN A 5 -36.96 24.27 1.02
N ASP A 6 -37.53 24.48 2.20
CA ASP A 6 -36.98 24.22 3.53
C ASP A 6 -35.46 23.95 3.56
N GLU A 7 -34.67 24.99 3.83
CA GLU A 7 -33.21 24.92 4.08
C GLU A 7 -32.88 24.33 5.47
N SER A 8 -33.84 23.67 6.13
CA SER A 8 -33.57 22.83 7.31
C SER A 8 -32.96 21.49 6.89
N VAL A 9 -31.81 21.54 6.22
CA VAL A 9 -30.96 20.38 6.03
C VAL A 9 -30.52 19.87 7.42
N LYS A 10 -31.22 18.84 7.90
CA LYS A 10 -30.62 17.55 8.25
C LYS A 10 -29.58 17.53 9.39
N VAL A 11 -29.77 18.28 10.49
CA VAL A 11 -29.03 18.06 11.75
C VAL A 11 -29.19 16.61 12.23
N ASP A 12 -30.39 16.04 12.01
CA ASP A 12 -30.68 14.65 12.35
C ASP A 12 -29.92 13.64 11.47
N GLU A 13 -29.61 13.93 10.20
CA GLU A 13 -28.95 12.93 9.35
C GLU A 13 -27.48 12.73 9.71
N ILE A 14 -26.76 13.79 10.08
CA ILE A 14 -25.37 13.68 10.53
C ILE A 14 -25.31 12.97 11.89
N ALA A 15 -26.19 13.34 12.83
CA ALA A 15 -26.28 12.65 14.12
C ALA A 15 -26.64 11.16 13.94
N ASN A 16 -27.59 10.85 13.06
CA ASN A 16 -27.96 9.48 12.72
C ASN A 16 -26.81 8.73 12.01
N LEU A 17 -26.02 9.41 11.18
CA LEU A 17 -24.85 8.83 10.53
C LEU A 17 -23.77 8.47 11.57
N ILE A 18 -23.42 9.42 12.44
CA ILE A 18 -22.43 9.22 13.52
C ILE A 18 -22.89 8.10 14.48
N ALA A 19 -24.19 8.00 14.76
CA ALA A 19 -24.75 6.94 15.60
C ALA A 19 -24.66 5.54 14.97
N ARG A 20 -24.53 5.44 13.64
CA ARG A 20 -24.50 4.18 12.89
C ARG A 20 -23.09 3.69 12.59
N VAL A 21 -22.11 4.59 12.54
CA VAL A 21 -20.71 4.23 12.25
C VAL A 21 -20.06 3.52 13.43
N LYS A 22 -19.16 2.59 13.12
CA LYS A 22 -18.41 1.85 14.13
C LYS A 22 -17.11 2.59 14.47
N PRO A 23 -16.63 2.45 15.71
CA PRO A 23 -15.27 2.87 16.05
C PRO A 23 -14.25 2.20 15.11
N LEU A 24 -13.16 2.92 14.84
CA LEU A 24 -12.02 2.39 14.12
C LEU A 24 -11.43 1.19 14.86
N GLU A 25 -11.40 0.03 14.20
CA GLU A 25 -10.61 -1.12 14.65
C GLU A 25 -9.16 -0.91 14.21
N VAL A 26 -8.23 -0.94 15.17
CA VAL A 26 -6.80 -0.71 14.94
C VAL A 26 -6.04 -1.97 15.25
N TYR A 27 -5.29 -2.49 14.27
CA TYR A 27 -4.41 -3.63 14.51
C TYR A 27 -3.08 -3.17 15.12
N PRO A 28 -2.51 -3.89 16.11
CA PRO A 28 -1.31 -3.44 16.82
C PRO A 28 -0.09 -3.17 15.93
N HIS A 29 0.08 -3.97 14.87
CA HIS A 29 1.21 -3.82 13.95
C HIS A 29 1.11 -2.56 13.08
N GLU A 30 -0.12 -2.13 12.76
CA GLU A 30 -0.39 -0.95 11.95
C GLU A 30 -0.21 0.31 12.76
N GLU A 31 -0.70 0.31 14.00
CA GLU A 31 -0.45 1.38 14.96
C GLU A 31 1.06 1.57 15.19
N ALA A 32 1.79 0.48 15.43
CA ALA A 32 3.23 0.54 15.63
C ALA A 32 3.94 1.12 14.38
N LEU A 33 3.59 0.63 13.19
CA LEU A 33 4.19 1.11 11.94
C LEU A 33 3.81 2.56 11.63
N ALA A 34 2.56 2.96 11.85
CA ALA A 34 2.10 4.33 11.64
C ALA A 34 2.85 5.31 12.55
N LYS A 35 3.03 4.99 13.83
CA LYS A 35 3.81 5.83 14.77
C LYS A 35 5.25 6.00 14.29
N ILE A 36 5.90 4.92 13.88
CA ILE A 36 7.28 4.96 13.37
C ILE A 36 7.37 5.83 12.12
N LEU A 37 6.48 5.62 11.14
CA LEU A 37 6.52 6.31 9.87
C LEU A 37 6.16 7.80 10.00
N ILE A 38 5.18 8.15 10.84
CA ILE A 38 4.84 9.56 11.11
C ILE A 38 6.03 10.28 11.75
N GLN A 39 6.66 9.66 12.76
CA GLN A 39 7.82 10.25 13.43
C GLN A 39 8.98 10.45 12.43
N GLN A 40 9.30 9.42 11.66
CA GLN A 40 10.34 9.50 10.62
C GLN A 40 10.02 10.55 9.56
N ALA A 41 8.76 10.69 9.14
CA ALA A 41 8.34 11.71 8.19
C ALA A 41 8.56 13.13 8.72
N LEU A 42 8.17 13.38 9.98
CA LEU A 42 8.34 14.68 10.62
C LEU A 42 9.82 15.02 10.83
N ASP A 43 10.63 14.06 11.23
CA ASP A 43 12.07 14.25 11.40
C ASP A 43 12.78 14.45 10.07
N ASN A 44 12.41 13.69 9.03
CA ASN A 44 12.92 13.88 7.68
C ASN A 44 12.54 15.25 7.10
N ALA A 45 11.31 15.72 7.34
CA ALA A 45 10.87 17.04 6.91
C ALA A 45 11.74 18.14 7.53
N LYS A 46 12.07 18.04 8.82
CA LYS A 46 12.99 18.97 9.50
C LYS A 46 14.41 18.88 8.92
N LEU A 47 14.94 17.66 8.76
CA LEU A 47 16.30 17.43 8.28
C LEU A 47 16.53 17.96 6.86
N THR A 48 15.55 17.75 5.98
CA THR A 48 15.65 18.08 4.55
C THR A 48 15.04 19.44 4.20
N SER A 49 14.47 20.15 5.17
CA SER A 49 13.66 21.37 4.94
C SER A 49 12.51 21.16 3.93
N THR A 50 11.98 19.94 3.86
CA THR A 50 10.83 19.60 3.02
C THR A 50 9.52 19.92 3.77
N ALA A 51 8.47 20.33 3.05
CA ALA A 51 7.15 20.53 3.65
C ALA A 51 6.68 19.24 4.36
N PRO A 52 6.28 19.29 5.64
CA PRO A 52 5.90 18.10 6.41
C PRO A 52 4.82 17.25 5.74
N GLY A 53 3.86 17.90 5.05
CA GLY A 53 2.81 17.20 4.32
C GLY A 53 3.33 16.26 3.23
N LEU A 54 4.43 16.61 2.55
CA LEU A 54 5.05 15.75 1.53
C LEU A 54 5.69 14.51 2.16
N SER A 55 6.43 14.69 3.26
CA SER A 55 7.01 13.56 4.00
C SER A 55 5.93 12.65 4.59
N LEU A 56 4.85 13.23 5.12
CA LEU A 56 3.71 12.46 5.65
C LEU A 56 2.98 11.70 4.54
N ALA A 57 2.81 12.29 3.35
CA ALA A 57 2.24 11.60 2.20
C ALA A 57 3.12 10.42 1.76
N ALA A 58 4.44 10.57 1.75
CA ALA A 58 5.36 9.47 1.46
C ALA A 58 5.30 8.37 2.53
N ALA A 59 5.23 8.73 3.81
CA ALA A 59 5.04 7.78 4.91
C ALA A 59 3.70 7.03 4.81
N PHE A 60 2.63 7.73 4.42
CA PHE A 60 1.34 7.10 4.16
C PHE A 60 1.41 6.11 2.98
N ASP A 61 2.14 6.46 1.93
CA ASP A 61 2.38 5.55 0.81
C ASP A 61 3.08 4.26 1.25
N LEU A 62 4.10 4.39 2.11
CA LEU A 62 4.88 3.28 2.64
C LEU A 62 4.06 2.34 3.51
N ILE A 63 3.15 2.84 4.36
CA ILE A 63 2.31 1.96 5.17
C ILE A 63 1.32 1.17 4.31
N VAL A 64 0.78 1.78 3.24
CA VAL A 64 -0.10 1.09 2.28
C VAL A 64 0.70 0.04 1.49
N ALA A 65 1.93 0.34 1.08
CA ALA A 65 2.81 -0.64 0.45
C ALA A 65 3.19 -1.80 1.40
N ALA A 66 3.41 -1.52 2.68
CA ALA A 66 3.70 -2.54 3.69
C ALA A 66 2.55 -3.55 3.84
N GLU A 67 1.30 -3.07 3.80
CA GLU A 67 0.13 -3.95 3.79
C GLU A 67 0.07 -4.84 2.53
N TYR A 68 0.59 -4.37 1.39
CA TYR A 68 0.67 -5.19 0.18
C TYR A 68 1.71 -6.31 0.38
N TYR A 69 2.85 -6.01 1.01
CA TYR A 69 3.83 -7.03 1.37
C TYR A 69 3.28 -8.05 2.38
N GLY A 70 2.35 -7.65 3.25
CA GLY A 70 1.63 -8.57 4.14
C GLY A 70 0.79 -9.64 3.42
N LYS A 71 0.51 -9.46 2.12
CA LYS A 71 -0.26 -10.39 1.27
C LYS A 71 0.64 -11.27 0.39
N LEU A 72 1.92 -11.36 0.73
CA LEU A 72 2.89 -12.18 0.01
C LEU A 72 2.46 -13.65 -0.01
N ALA A 73 2.44 -14.23 -1.20
CA ALA A 73 2.13 -15.64 -1.41
C ALA A 73 3.34 -16.37 -2.02
N ASN A 74 3.36 -17.70 -1.92
CA ASN A 74 4.37 -18.53 -2.59
C ASN A 74 4.17 -18.59 -4.12
N LYS A 75 3.02 -18.14 -4.63
CA LYS A 75 2.69 -18.10 -6.05
C LYS A 75 2.87 -16.71 -6.63
N GLY A 76 2.98 -16.61 -7.95
CA GLY A 76 3.07 -15.32 -8.65
C GLY A 76 4.48 -14.75 -8.73
N TRP A 77 5.50 -15.59 -8.55
CA TRP A 77 6.90 -15.22 -8.69
C TRP A 77 7.36 -15.37 -10.14
N LEU A 78 8.45 -14.69 -10.47
CA LEU A 78 9.15 -14.80 -11.75
C LEU A 78 10.56 -15.29 -11.49
N TYR A 79 10.98 -16.37 -12.14
CA TYR A 79 12.40 -16.68 -12.25
C TYR A 79 13.03 -15.77 -13.31
N CYS A 80 14.01 -14.97 -12.89
CA CYS A 80 14.73 -14.05 -13.74
C CYS A 80 16.22 -14.44 -13.74
N PRO A 81 16.75 -15.01 -14.83
CA PRO A 81 18.18 -15.30 -14.99
C PRO A 81 18.97 -14.06 -15.44
N ASN A 82 20.18 -13.90 -14.91
CA ASN A 82 21.22 -12.98 -15.38
C ASN A 82 22.56 -13.70 -15.18
N ASP A 83 23.55 -13.42 -16.01
CA ASP A 83 24.81 -14.15 -16.15
C ASP A 83 25.54 -14.34 -14.81
N ASN A 84 25.40 -13.38 -13.90
CA ASN A 84 26.06 -13.38 -12.59
C ASN A 84 25.09 -13.50 -11.39
N SER A 85 23.77 -13.37 -11.59
CA SER A 85 22.81 -13.50 -10.48
C SER A 85 21.38 -13.82 -10.95
N SER A 86 20.85 -14.94 -10.50
CA SER A 86 19.44 -15.29 -10.70
C SER A 86 18.60 -14.80 -9.53
N LEU A 87 17.40 -14.31 -9.83
CA LEU A 87 16.44 -13.83 -8.83
C LEU A 87 15.10 -14.52 -9.02
N LEU A 88 14.44 -14.86 -7.92
CA LEU A 88 12.98 -14.93 -7.90
C LEU A 88 12.45 -13.53 -7.61
N ILE A 89 11.55 -13.02 -8.45
CA ILE A 89 10.98 -11.68 -8.34
C ILE A 89 9.48 -11.78 -8.10
N TYR A 90 8.98 -11.06 -7.11
CA TYR A 90 7.56 -10.87 -6.86
C TYR A 90 7.12 -9.49 -7.36
N PRO A 91 6.54 -9.38 -8.57
CA PRO A 91 6.21 -8.11 -9.18
C PRO A 91 4.88 -7.54 -8.67
N TYR A 92 4.82 -6.21 -8.50
CA TYR A 92 3.57 -5.46 -8.29
C TYR A 92 3.15 -4.65 -9.54
N THR A 93 3.91 -4.76 -10.63
CA THR A 93 3.61 -4.23 -11.96
C THR A 93 3.45 -5.39 -12.95
N ASN A 94 2.81 -5.12 -14.10
CA ASN A 94 2.53 -6.17 -15.09
C ASN A 94 3.76 -6.54 -15.96
N ALA A 95 4.95 -6.51 -15.37
CA ALA A 95 6.21 -6.76 -16.05
C ALA A 95 7.27 -7.23 -15.04
N CYS A 96 8.32 -7.88 -15.54
CA CYS A 96 9.50 -8.10 -14.75
C CYS A 96 10.27 -6.77 -14.59
N PRO A 97 10.45 -6.25 -13.36
CA PRO A 97 11.09 -4.97 -13.12
C PRO A 97 12.56 -4.97 -13.56
N ARG A 98 13.26 -6.11 -13.50
CA ARG A 98 14.65 -6.19 -13.99
C ARG A 98 14.72 -6.20 -15.52
N CYS A 99 13.89 -7.00 -16.18
CA CYS A 99 13.90 -7.10 -17.64
C CYS A 99 13.48 -5.79 -18.32
N ILE A 100 12.47 -5.09 -17.79
CA ILE A 100 11.97 -3.85 -18.42
C ILE A 100 13.02 -2.73 -18.40
N LEU A 101 13.86 -2.67 -17.36
CA LEU A 101 14.98 -1.71 -17.27
C LEU A 101 16.06 -1.99 -18.32
N GLN A 102 16.16 -3.23 -18.79
CA GLN A 102 17.05 -3.65 -19.88
C GLN A 102 16.38 -3.55 -21.26
N GLY A 103 15.24 -2.87 -21.37
CA GLY A 103 14.48 -2.74 -22.62
C GLY A 103 13.74 -4.01 -23.05
N ARG A 104 13.63 -5.03 -22.19
CA ARG A 104 12.95 -6.30 -22.49
C ARG A 104 11.60 -6.36 -21.79
N PHE A 105 10.53 -6.16 -22.56
CA PHE A 105 9.16 -6.26 -22.05
C PHE A 105 8.56 -7.64 -22.31
N SER A 106 8.07 -8.26 -21.23
CA SER A 106 7.15 -9.40 -21.27
C SER A 106 6.04 -9.16 -20.27
N PHE A 107 4.81 -9.42 -20.68
CA PHE A 107 3.64 -9.25 -19.82
C PHE A 107 3.59 -10.37 -18.77
N TYR A 108 3.46 -9.96 -17.51
CA TYR A 108 3.18 -10.86 -16.38
C TYR A 108 2.04 -10.26 -15.55
N HIS A 109 1.23 -11.09 -14.89
CA HIS A 109 0.22 -10.57 -13.98
C HIS A 109 0.88 -10.04 -12.70
N ALA A 110 0.62 -8.77 -12.38
CA ALA A 110 1.03 -8.16 -11.12
C ALA A 110 0.35 -8.81 -9.91
N ASN A 111 1.06 -8.93 -8.80
CA ASN A 111 0.51 -9.39 -7.52
C ASN A 111 -0.21 -8.29 -6.73
N LYS A 112 -0.80 -7.30 -7.42
CA LYS A 112 -1.55 -6.23 -6.77
C LYS A 112 -2.88 -6.77 -6.23
N PRO A 113 -3.33 -6.34 -5.03
CA PRO A 113 -4.64 -6.70 -4.53
C PRO A 113 -5.78 -6.27 -5.48
N PRO A 114 -6.94 -6.94 -5.45
CA PRO A 114 -8.11 -6.49 -6.19
C PRO A 114 -8.54 -5.09 -5.76
N SER A 115 -9.02 -4.27 -6.69
CA SER A 115 -9.35 -2.85 -6.47
C SER A 115 -10.29 -2.61 -5.29
N GLY A 116 -11.29 -3.48 -5.09
CA GLY A 116 -12.22 -3.38 -3.96
C GLY A 116 -11.58 -3.62 -2.60
N THR A 117 -10.46 -4.35 -2.55
CA THR A 117 -9.63 -4.51 -1.34
C THR A 117 -8.75 -3.29 -1.10
N ILE A 118 -8.28 -2.64 -2.17
CA ILE A 118 -7.39 -1.47 -2.09
C ILE A 118 -8.07 -0.31 -1.36
N GLY A 119 -9.31 0.05 -1.75
CA GLY A 119 -10.04 1.15 -1.12
C GLY A 119 -10.25 0.92 0.38
N LYS A 120 -10.72 -0.28 0.75
CA LYS A 120 -10.95 -0.67 2.15
C LYS A 120 -9.67 -0.66 3.00
N THR A 121 -8.59 -1.22 2.45
CA THR A 121 -7.28 -1.19 3.11
C THR A 121 -6.82 0.25 3.32
N THR A 122 -6.92 1.08 2.29
CA THR A 122 -6.33 2.43 2.31
C THR A 122 -7.13 3.37 3.21
N SER A 123 -8.46 3.27 3.23
CA SER A 123 -9.29 4.05 4.17
C SER A 123 -9.02 3.66 5.61
N ARG A 124 -8.88 2.37 5.91
CA ARG A 124 -8.51 1.86 7.25
C ARG A 124 -7.15 2.37 7.70
N LEU A 125 -6.13 2.23 6.88
CA LEU A 125 -4.78 2.71 7.19
C LEU A 125 -4.76 4.24 7.30
N LEU A 126 -5.55 4.97 6.52
CA LEU A 126 -5.67 6.43 6.63
C LEU A 126 -6.25 6.82 7.98
N CYS A 127 -7.31 6.14 8.45
CA CYS A 127 -7.86 6.37 9.77
C CYS A 127 -6.83 6.14 10.88
N VAL A 128 -6.07 5.03 10.82
CA VAL A 128 -5.01 4.73 11.79
C VAL A 128 -3.92 5.81 11.76
N PHE A 129 -3.48 6.21 10.57
CA PHE A 129 -2.45 7.22 10.37
C PHE A 129 -2.88 8.59 10.90
N LEU A 130 -4.10 9.03 10.56
CA LEU A 130 -4.65 10.30 11.01
C LEU A 130 -4.90 10.32 12.52
N LYS A 131 -5.36 9.22 13.11
CA LYS A 131 -5.54 9.10 14.56
C LYS A 131 -4.24 9.44 15.29
N HIS A 132 -3.13 8.83 14.88
CA HIS A 132 -1.84 9.09 15.50
C HIS A 132 -1.29 10.48 15.18
N LEU A 133 -1.53 10.99 13.97
CA LEU A 133 -1.15 12.36 13.63
C LEU A 133 -1.89 13.38 14.50
N PHE A 134 -3.17 13.18 14.79
CA PHE A 134 -3.95 14.02 15.68
C PHE A 134 -3.48 13.92 17.13
N GLU A 135 -3.22 12.72 17.64
CA GLU A 135 -2.62 12.50 18.96
C GLU A 135 -1.30 13.28 19.13
N ILE A 136 -0.40 13.18 18.15
CA ILE A 136 0.90 13.89 18.17
C ILE A 136 0.70 15.42 18.18
N ASN A 137 -0.32 15.93 17.49
CA ASN A 137 -0.64 17.36 17.43
C ASN A 137 -1.61 17.82 18.52
N SER A 138 -1.90 16.97 19.52
CA SER A 138 -2.85 17.25 20.60
C SER A 138 -4.23 17.71 20.09
N GLN A 139 -4.68 17.13 18.98
CA GLN A 139 -5.99 17.38 18.40
C GLN A 139 -6.98 16.33 18.88
N ASP A 140 -8.08 16.77 19.50
CA ASP A 140 -9.16 15.89 19.97
C ASP A 140 -10.23 15.74 18.87
N LEU A 141 -9.86 15.04 17.79
CA LEU A 141 -10.73 14.77 16.66
C LEU A 141 -11.11 13.30 16.62
N LYS A 142 -12.41 13.02 16.51
CA LYS A 142 -12.90 11.64 16.40
C LYS A 142 -12.83 11.18 14.95
N ILE A 143 -12.37 9.94 14.75
CA ILE A 143 -12.27 9.33 13.43
C ILE A 143 -13.11 8.06 13.38
N TYR A 144 -13.94 7.94 12.36
CA TYR A 144 -14.80 6.79 12.13
C TYR A 144 -14.58 6.22 10.74
N HIS A 145 -14.71 4.90 10.64
CA HIS A 145 -14.99 4.26 9.36
C HIS A 145 -16.39 4.66 8.90
N GLY A 146 -16.47 5.20 7.70
CA GLY A 146 -17.73 5.60 7.10
C GLY A 146 -18.59 4.39 6.69
N ILE A 147 -19.80 4.71 6.26
CA ILE A 147 -20.74 3.78 5.63
C ILE A 147 -21.04 4.36 4.25
N GLU A 148 -21.11 3.49 3.24
CA GLU A 148 -21.42 3.88 1.85
C GLU A 148 -22.51 4.97 1.80
N PRO A 149 -22.24 6.12 1.16
CA PRO A 149 -21.14 6.39 0.21
C PRO A 149 -19.91 7.10 0.82
N ILE A 150 -19.70 7.02 2.14
CA ILE A 150 -18.63 7.75 2.83
C ILE A 150 -17.59 6.74 3.32
N ASP A 151 -16.32 6.99 3.05
CA ASP A 151 -15.21 6.11 3.47
C ASP A 151 -14.71 6.43 4.88
N VAL A 152 -14.55 7.72 5.19
CA VAL A 152 -14.04 8.19 6.49
C VAL A 152 -14.82 9.41 6.95
N ILE A 153 -15.06 9.48 8.26
CA ILE A 153 -15.67 10.64 8.92
C ILE A 153 -14.70 11.15 9.98
N ILE A 154 -14.40 12.44 9.94
CA ILE A 154 -13.69 13.14 11.02
C ILE A 154 -14.66 14.12 11.65
N TYR A 155 -14.78 14.07 12.98
CA TYR A 155 -15.68 14.92 13.74
C TYR A 155 -14.94 15.69 14.82
N ASP A 156 -15.02 17.02 14.72
CA ASP A 156 -14.69 17.94 15.78
C ASP A 156 -15.96 18.25 16.58
N GLU A 157 -16.11 17.63 17.74
CA GLU A 157 -17.27 17.84 18.62
C GLU A 157 -17.31 19.24 19.23
N LYS A 158 -16.14 19.86 19.43
CA LYS A 158 -16.03 21.15 20.09
C LYS A 158 -16.47 22.26 19.16
N GLU A 159 -16.00 22.22 17.92
CA GLU A 159 -16.34 23.23 16.91
C GLU A 159 -17.58 22.83 16.09
N ASN A 160 -18.14 21.63 16.33
CA ASN A 160 -19.27 21.05 15.61
C ASN A 160 -19.03 20.97 14.10
N ILE A 161 -17.85 20.51 13.71
CA ILE A 161 -17.42 20.39 12.30
C ILE A 161 -17.30 18.92 11.94
N VAL A 162 -18.02 18.50 10.89
CA VAL A 162 -17.93 17.15 10.33
C VAL A 162 -17.31 17.21 8.95
N LEU A 163 -16.23 16.45 8.76
CA LEU A 163 -15.61 16.20 7.47
C LEU A 163 -15.98 14.79 6.99
N LEU A 164 -16.57 14.73 5.81
CA LEU A 164 -16.90 13.50 5.10
C LEU A 164 -15.93 13.33 3.94
N SER A 165 -15.27 12.18 3.83
CA SER A 165 -14.29 11.95 2.77
C SER A 165 -14.51 10.66 2.01
N GLU A 166 -14.15 10.74 0.73
CA GLU A 166 -13.99 9.64 -0.22
C GLU A 166 -12.48 9.35 -0.33
N VAL A 167 -12.09 8.10 -0.21
CA VAL A 167 -10.69 7.66 -0.25
C VAL A 167 -10.44 6.92 -1.56
N LYS A 168 -9.79 7.62 -2.49
CA LYS A 168 -9.30 7.05 -3.75
C LYS A 168 -7.79 7.02 -3.76
N ALA A 169 -7.23 6.00 -3.14
CA ALA A 169 -5.78 5.85 -3.08
C ALA A 169 -5.37 4.37 -3.23
N ALA A 170 -4.40 4.17 -4.11
CA ALA A 170 -3.52 3.01 -4.17
C ALA A 170 -2.11 3.52 -3.86
N PRO A 171 -1.19 2.67 -3.36
CA PRO A 171 0.18 3.13 -3.13
C PRO A 171 0.77 3.56 -4.48
N LEU A 172 1.36 4.76 -4.50
CA LEU A 172 2.14 5.31 -5.59
C LEU A 172 3.34 4.42 -5.88
N THR A 173 3.97 3.88 -4.83
CA THR A 173 5.14 3.02 -4.96
C THR A 173 4.93 1.71 -4.21
N THR A 174 4.92 0.60 -4.95
CA THR A 174 5.11 -0.74 -4.38
C THR A 174 6.27 -1.41 -5.10
N LEU A 175 7.41 -1.47 -4.41
CA LEU A 175 8.63 -2.01 -4.97
C LEU A 175 8.54 -3.54 -5.05
N PRO A 176 9.12 -4.16 -6.10
CA PRO A 176 9.11 -5.61 -6.21
C PRO A 176 9.97 -6.24 -5.13
N LEU A 177 9.59 -7.44 -4.70
CA LEU A 177 10.44 -8.24 -3.81
C LEU A 177 11.33 -9.16 -4.65
N ALA A 178 12.51 -9.48 -4.13
CA ALA A 178 13.45 -10.42 -4.72
C ALA A 178 13.99 -11.42 -3.71
N VAL A 179 14.31 -12.61 -4.20
CA VAL A 179 15.10 -13.61 -3.49
C VAL A 179 16.24 -14.07 -4.42
N PRO A 180 17.51 -13.89 -4.03
CA PRO A 180 18.64 -14.47 -4.75
C PRO A 180 18.52 -15.99 -4.80
N VAL A 181 18.74 -16.55 -5.98
CA VAL A 181 18.74 -17.99 -6.20
C VAL A 181 19.90 -18.40 -7.08
N GLU A 182 20.27 -19.66 -7.00
CA GLU A 182 21.19 -20.28 -7.94
C GLU A 182 20.62 -20.26 -9.36
N ILE A 183 21.51 -20.34 -10.34
CA ILE A 183 21.09 -20.52 -11.74
C ILE A 183 20.37 -21.85 -11.84
N GLN A 184 19.14 -21.81 -12.35
CA GLN A 184 18.33 -23.00 -12.52
C GLN A 184 18.56 -23.57 -13.91
N THR A 185 18.47 -24.89 -14.02
CA THR A 185 18.53 -25.61 -15.29
C THR A 185 17.23 -26.34 -15.54
N GLU A 186 16.92 -26.57 -16.81
CA GLU A 186 15.80 -27.39 -17.26
C GLU A 186 16.31 -28.45 -18.25
N LEU A 187 15.54 -29.53 -18.41
CA LEU A 187 15.84 -30.55 -19.42
C LEU A 187 15.30 -30.09 -20.76
N GLY A 188 16.16 -30.08 -21.78
CA GLY A 188 15.78 -29.89 -23.17
C GLY A 188 15.06 -31.11 -23.74
N GLU A 189 14.62 -30.99 -24.99
CA GLU A 189 13.83 -32.04 -25.66
C GLU A 189 14.62 -33.35 -25.86
N GLU A 190 15.95 -33.27 -25.94
CA GLU A 190 16.85 -34.42 -26.13
C GLU A 190 17.47 -34.90 -24.79
N GLY A 191 17.02 -34.35 -23.66
CA GLY A 191 17.49 -34.69 -22.31
C GLY A 191 18.80 -33.99 -21.90
N GLU A 192 19.24 -33.01 -22.66
CA GLU A 192 20.35 -32.13 -22.33
C GLU A 192 19.99 -31.13 -21.23
N LEU A 193 20.97 -30.72 -20.42
CA LEU A 193 20.77 -29.68 -19.39
C LEU A 193 20.93 -28.29 -20.01
N LEU A 194 19.85 -27.52 -20.03
CA LEU A 194 19.80 -26.14 -20.51
C LEU A 194 19.65 -25.18 -19.34
N SER A 195 20.18 -23.95 -19.48
CA SER A 195 19.88 -22.88 -18.52
C SER A 195 18.41 -22.51 -18.62
N ARG A 196 17.71 -22.46 -17.48
CA ARG A 196 16.30 -22.12 -17.42
C ARG A 196 16.09 -20.69 -17.91
N SER A 197 15.12 -20.52 -18.79
CA SER A 197 14.74 -19.20 -19.29
C SER A 197 13.83 -18.44 -18.31
N HIS A 198 13.68 -17.12 -18.53
CA HIS A 198 12.79 -16.30 -17.71
C HIS A 198 11.36 -16.82 -17.76
N SER A 199 10.78 -17.16 -16.61
CA SER A 199 9.47 -17.81 -16.55
C SER A 199 8.72 -17.52 -15.25
N SER A 200 7.40 -17.65 -15.28
CA SER A 200 6.59 -17.67 -14.06
C SER A 200 6.93 -18.90 -13.23
N THR A 201 6.93 -18.75 -11.91
CA THR A 201 7.27 -19.84 -10.99
C THR A 201 6.68 -19.59 -9.60
N ASP A 202 6.90 -20.55 -8.70
CA ASP A 202 6.54 -20.45 -7.29
C ASP A 202 7.82 -20.34 -6.45
N ASN A 203 7.76 -19.60 -5.34
CA ASN A 203 8.78 -19.62 -4.31
C ASN A 203 8.44 -20.68 -3.26
N SER A 204 8.88 -21.92 -3.50
CA SER A 204 8.63 -23.07 -2.62
C SER A 204 9.31 -22.98 -1.24
N PHE A 205 10.23 -22.04 -1.06
CA PHE A 205 11.01 -21.84 0.17
C PHE A 205 10.78 -20.43 0.74
N LEU A 206 9.58 -19.86 0.51
CA LEU A 206 9.23 -18.50 0.93
C LEU A 206 9.47 -18.26 2.43
N SER A 207 9.11 -19.22 3.28
CA SER A 207 9.23 -19.10 4.74
C SER A 207 10.68 -18.99 5.24
N SER A 208 11.65 -19.48 4.46
CA SER A 208 13.08 -19.43 4.77
C SER A 208 13.85 -18.49 3.83
N SER A 209 13.15 -17.79 2.93
CA SER A 209 13.76 -16.89 1.96
C SER A 209 14.25 -15.62 2.64
N ASN A 210 15.44 -15.15 2.27
CA ASN A 210 15.85 -13.79 2.58
C ASN A 210 15.23 -12.85 1.53
N LEU A 211 14.18 -12.13 1.93
CA LEU A 211 13.44 -11.23 1.05
C LEU A 211 14.14 -9.88 0.98
N HIS A 212 14.38 -9.41 -0.25
CA HIS A 212 14.92 -8.09 -0.53
C HIS A 212 13.89 -7.24 -1.25
N ILE A 213 13.93 -5.93 -1.02
CA ILE A 213 13.20 -4.97 -1.86
C ILE A 213 14.13 -4.57 -3.00
N ILE A 214 13.65 -4.72 -4.24
CA ILE A 214 14.39 -4.26 -5.42
C ILE A 214 14.21 -2.75 -5.54
N LEU A 215 15.31 -2.02 -5.50
CA LEU A 215 15.38 -0.64 -5.98
C LEU A 215 15.77 -0.68 -7.46
N PRO A 216 14.81 -0.45 -8.39
CA PRO A 216 15.12 -0.48 -9.81
C PRO A 216 16.09 0.65 -10.15
N GLN A 217 17.23 0.30 -10.74
CA GLN A 217 18.20 1.25 -11.30
C GLN A 217 18.27 1.01 -12.81
N LEU A 218 18.33 2.09 -13.59
CA LEU A 218 18.67 1.97 -15.01
C LEU A 218 20.11 1.44 -15.08
N GLU A 219 20.32 0.38 -15.86
CA GLU A 219 21.66 -0.07 -16.22
C GLU A 219 22.16 0.85 -17.33
N ASP A 220 23.40 1.36 -17.19
CA ASP A 220 24.07 2.22 -18.20
C ASP A 220 24.38 1.46 -19.50
#